data_AF-A0A8T0WXV0-F1
#
_entry.id   AF-A0A8T0WXV0-F1
#
_cell.length_a   1.000
_cell.length_b   1.000
_cell.length_c   1.000
_cell.angle_alpha   90.00
_cell.angle_beta   90.00
_cell.angle_gamma   90.00
#
_symmetry.space_group_name_H-M   'P 1'
#
loop_
_entity.id
_entity.type
_entity.pdbx_description
1 polymer ?
#
loop_
_entity_poly.entity_id
_entity_poly.type
_entity_poly.pdbx_seq_one_letter_code
_entity_poly.pdbx_strand_id
1 'polypeptide(L)'
;MEDIYLNYDILESILNGGSDPTNLPLQFLSYITKNFSKERKIGSGGFGEVYMGMLKNRIVAVKRLFSDKTIREESFHREVDNLMTVKHQNIVQFLGFCANTENIPIKDPESEDYVKYIYVEKRERLLCFEYMSNGSLRRHLTDELRGLGWQTRYKIIKNICDGLRYLHEEIHMIHRDLKPENILLDDSMAPKLADLGISKLLNDDASKAITTNTQMSRGYCAPEFMKHYEVSFKTDIYSLGIIIIELVTGRKEHPDIKNVLRRWRYRWKKEKETTLSYQEVAKCVEIGQKCTEEDPRKRPSISNIINDLNMSDNENWQINNPREPTIGQIIPNWNELLLIEPPELHFPFERNKQISCSLQLINKKDSYIAFNIQTLSPLHYLPEPKSGIVPPLSNCTVKISLQKAPQHKQHANMFNVQSTKVNKDLTDENITECMFNVDAVEVVDEVTLTVVYD
;
A
#
# COMPACT_ATOMS: atom_id res chain seq x y z
N MET A 1 -39.47 15.00 -15.67
CA MET A 1 -39.42 13.76 -14.87
C MET A 1 -39.08 12.56 -15.75
N GLU A 2 -39.71 12.40 -16.92
CA GLU A 2 -39.39 11.33 -17.88
C GLU A 2 -37.89 11.27 -18.26
N ASP A 3 -37.25 12.40 -18.55
CA ASP A 3 -35.81 12.44 -18.85
C ASP A 3 -34.94 11.92 -17.69
N ILE A 4 -35.34 12.14 -16.43
CA ILE A 4 -34.59 11.65 -15.26
C ILE A 4 -34.71 10.12 -15.18
N TYR A 5 -35.89 9.56 -15.44
CA TYR A 5 -36.10 8.11 -15.44
C TYR A 5 -35.36 7.42 -16.58
N LEU A 6 -35.34 8.00 -17.78
CA LEU A 6 -34.55 7.48 -18.89
C LEU A 6 -33.05 7.40 -18.54
N ASN A 7 -32.51 8.45 -17.91
CA ASN A 7 -31.11 8.48 -17.50
C ASN A 7 -30.79 7.50 -16.36
N TYR A 8 -31.76 7.16 -15.51
CA TYR A 8 -31.60 6.06 -14.54
C TYR A 8 -31.40 4.72 -15.26
N ASP A 9 -32.26 4.41 -16.22
CA ASP A 9 -32.24 3.12 -16.90
C ASP A 9 -30.98 2.97 -17.78
N ILE A 10 -30.52 4.07 -18.41
CA ILE A 10 -29.23 4.11 -19.11
C ILE A 10 -28.07 3.80 -18.15
N LEU A 11 -27.98 4.49 -17.01
CA LEU A 11 -26.87 4.31 -16.08
C LEU A 11 -26.88 2.93 -15.42
N GLU A 12 -28.05 2.38 -15.12
CA GLU A 12 -28.20 1.00 -14.63
C GLU A 12 -27.79 -0.02 -15.70
N SER A 13 -28.11 0.21 -16.98
CA SER A 13 -27.63 -0.64 -18.09
C SER A 13 -26.10 -0.65 -18.17
N ILE A 14 -25.46 0.53 -18.09
CA ILE A 14 -24.00 0.67 -18.14
C ILE A 14 -23.35 -0.04 -16.95
N LEU A 15 -23.86 0.16 -15.74
CA LEU A 15 -23.40 -0.53 -14.53
C LEU A 15 -23.45 -2.06 -14.63
N ASN A 16 -24.43 -2.59 -15.36
CA ASN A 16 -24.57 -4.03 -15.58
C ASN A 16 -23.79 -4.52 -16.83
N GLY A 17 -23.05 -3.63 -17.49
CA GLY A 17 -22.26 -3.94 -18.68
C GLY A 17 -23.08 -4.09 -19.97
N GLY A 18 -24.36 -3.68 -19.96
CA GLY A 18 -25.27 -3.76 -21.11
C GLY A 18 -25.19 -2.58 -22.07
N SER A 19 -24.46 -1.52 -21.73
CA SER A 19 -24.26 -0.34 -22.58
C SER A 19 -22.90 0.31 -22.30
N ASP A 20 -22.40 1.08 -23.27
CA ASP A 20 -21.14 1.81 -23.14
C ASP A 20 -21.33 3.13 -22.36
N PRO A 21 -20.26 3.65 -21.72
CA PRO A 21 -20.33 4.93 -21.03
C PRO A 21 -20.75 6.06 -21.99
N THR A 22 -21.47 7.05 -21.48
CA THR A 22 -22.05 8.10 -22.34
C THR A 22 -22.07 9.47 -21.66
N ASN A 23 -22.49 10.50 -22.40
CA ASN A 23 -22.73 11.82 -21.83
C ASN A 23 -23.99 11.82 -20.96
N LEU A 24 -23.83 12.17 -19.69
CA LEU A 24 -24.86 12.25 -18.67
C LEU A 24 -25.25 13.71 -18.43
N PRO A 25 -26.55 14.07 -18.49
CA PRO A 25 -26.99 15.44 -18.30
C PRO A 25 -26.62 15.99 -16.91
N LEU A 26 -26.18 17.25 -16.85
CA LEU A 26 -25.84 17.92 -15.58
C LEU A 26 -27.02 17.90 -14.59
N GLN A 27 -28.24 18.13 -15.09
CA GLN A 27 -29.45 18.11 -14.26
C GLN A 27 -29.67 16.74 -13.59
N PHE A 28 -29.39 15.64 -14.30
CA PHE A 28 -29.48 14.30 -13.75
C PHE A 28 -28.42 14.05 -12.68
N LEU A 29 -27.14 14.38 -12.96
CA LEU A 29 -26.05 14.22 -11.99
C LEU A 29 -26.27 15.11 -10.74
N SER A 30 -26.78 16.32 -10.93
CA SER A 30 -27.18 17.21 -9.83
C SER A 30 -28.30 16.58 -9.00
N TYR A 31 -29.31 15.99 -9.63
CA TYR A 31 -30.42 15.34 -8.93
C TYR A 31 -29.95 14.17 -8.05
N ILE A 32 -29.20 13.21 -8.62
CA ILE A 32 -28.78 12.00 -7.87
C ILE A 32 -27.79 12.32 -6.74
N THR A 33 -27.07 13.45 -6.82
CA THR A 33 -26.15 13.95 -5.78
C THR A 33 -26.80 14.95 -4.82
N LYS A 34 -28.11 15.18 -4.90
CA LYS A 34 -28.84 16.18 -4.11
C LYS A 34 -28.18 17.57 -4.24
N ASN A 35 -28.00 18.02 -5.49
CA ASN A 35 -27.31 19.25 -5.88
C ASN A 35 -25.90 19.37 -5.30
N PHE A 36 -25.11 18.30 -5.39
CA PHE A 36 -23.75 18.25 -4.84
C PHE A 36 -23.70 18.66 -3.36
N SER A 37 -24.67 18.20 -2.57
CA SER A 37 -24.77 18.51 -1.14
C SER A 37 -23.55 18.02 -0.36
N LYS A 38 -23.20 18.72 0.73
CA LYS A 38 -22.11 18.32 1.63
C LYS A 38 -22.36 16.93 2.22
N GLU A 39 -23.62 16.58 2.49
CA GLU A 39 -23.99 15.24 2.97
C GLU A 39 -23.64 14.11 1.98
N ARG A 40 -23.55 14.42 0.68
CA ARG A 40 -23.16 13.45 -0.36
C ARG A 40 -21.67 13.47 -0.66
N LYS A 41 -20.88 14.39 -0.10
CA LYS A 41 -19.44 14.46 -0.38
C LYS A 41 -18.72 13.27 0.26
N ILE A 42 -18.04 12.45 -0.54
CA ILE A 42 -17.28 11.27 -0.11
C ILE A 42 -15.76 11.44 -0.24
N GLY A 43 -15.31 12.44 -1.00
CA GLY A 43 -13.90 12.71 -1.21
C GLY A 43 -13.61 14.11 -1.75
N SER A 44 -12.37 14.54 -1.61
CA SER A 44 -11.82 15.78 -2.17
C SER A 44 -10.37 15.49 -2.53
N GLY A 45 -9.95 15.85 -3.74
CA GLY A 45 -8.58 15.67 -4.23
C GLY A 45 -8.07 16.92 -4.95
N GLY A 46 -6.89 16.85 -5.55
CA GLY A 46 -6.28 17.99 -6.27
C GLY A 46 -7.06 18.44 -7.50
N PHE A 47 -7.87 17.55 -8.09
CA PHE A 47 -8.57 17.78 -9.35
C PHE A 47 -10.08 18.04 -9.18
N GLY A 48 -10.63 17.87 -7.98
CA GLY A 48 -12.05 18.03 -7.75
C GLY A 48 -12.59 17.37 -6.50
N GLU A 49 -13.90 17.32 -6.41
CA GLU A 49 -14.66 16.73 -5.31
C GLU A 49 -15.45 15.53 -5.80
N VAL A 50 -15.59 14.52 -4.94
CA VAL A 50 -16.34 13.30 -5.27
C VAL A 50 -17.59 13.23 -4.42
N TYR A 51 -18.72 13.02 -5.07
CA TYR A 51 -20.05 12.95 -4.47
C TYR A 51 -20.67 11.58 -4.69
N MET A 52 -21.39 11.10 -3.68
CA MET A 52 -22.25 9.93 -3.76
C MET A 52 -23.51 10.27 -4.55
N GLY A 53 -23.75 9.56 -5.65
CA GLY A 53 -25.00 9.61 -6.42
C GLY A 53 -25.89 8.43 -6.06
N MET A 54 -27.16 8.70 -5.75
CA MET A 54 -28.14 7.63 -5.46
C MET A 54 -28.96 7.28 -6.69
N LEU A 55 -28.87 6.01 -7.08
CA LEU A 55 -29.81 5.36 -8.00
C LEU A 55 -30.93 4.68 -7.23
N LYS A 56 -31.89 4.06 -7.95
CA LYS A 56 -33.03 3.38 -7.31
C LYS A 56 -32.56 2.33 -6.30
N ASN A 57 -31.59 1.49 -6.69
CA ASN A 57 -31.08 0.39 -5.87
C ASN A 57 -29.54 0.33 -5.81
N ARG A 58 -28.83 1.34 -6.31
CA ARG A 58 -27.36 1.36 -6.37
C ARG A 58 -26.81 2.74 -6.07
N ILE A 59 -25.51 2.76 -5.81
CA ILE A 59 -24.75 3.98 -5.54
C ILE A 59 -23.72 4.14 -6.64
N VAL A 60 -23.47 5.38 -7.07
CA VAL A 60 -22.40 5.75 -7.99
C VAL A 60 -21.52 6.85 -7.37
N ALA A 61 -20.32 7.02 -7.91
CA ALA A 61 -19.41 8.10 -7.53
C ALA A 61 -19.33 9.14 -8.64
N VAL A 62 -19.69 10.39 -8.33
CA VAL A 62 -19.67 11.52 -9.26
C VAL A 62 -18.53 12.46 -8.87
N LYS A 63 -17.43 12.45 -9.63
CA LYS A 63 -16.30 13.36 -9.49
C LYS A 63 -16.60 14.64 -10.26
N ARG A 64 -16.77 15.75 -9.55
CA ARG A 64 -16.93 17.09 -10.12
C ARG A 64 -15.57 17.78 -10.11
N LEU A 65 -15.05 18.10 -11.29
CA LEU A 65 -13.74 18.72 -11.42
C LEU A 65 -13.82 20.21 -11.05
N PHE A 66 -12.74 20.76 -10.49
CA PHE A 66 -12.71 22.17 -10.11
C PHE A 66 -12.77 23.07 -11.36
N SER A 67 -13.72 24.00 -11.41
CA SER A 67 -13.95 24.91 -12.56
C SER A 67 -12.91 26.04 -12.66
N ASP A 68 -11.70 25.86 -12.11
CA ASP A 68 -10.67 26.89 -12.24
C ASP A 68 -10.23 27.01 -13.71
N LYS A 69 -9.66 28.17 -14.08
CA LYS A 69 -9.16 28.43 -15.45
C LYS A 69 -8.06 27.45 -15.91
N THR A 70 -7.74 26.41 -15.12
CA THR A 70 -6.66 25.46 -15.35
C THR A 70 -7.11 24.12 -15.97
N ILE A 71 -8.41 23.77 -15.96
CA ILE A 71 -8.88 22.64 -16.77
C ILE A 71 -8.77 23.03 -18.25
N ARG A 72 -7.71 22.57 -18.91
CA ARG A 72 -7.63 22.60 -20.38
C ARG A 72 -8.66 21.61 -20.91
N GLU A 73 -9.62 22.04 -21.72
CA GLU A 73 -10.65 21.17 -22.35
C GLU A 73 -10.03 19.93 -22.99
N GLU A 74 -8.89 20.10 -23.66
CA GLU A 74 -8.11 19.01 -24.25
C GLU A 74 -7.71 17.94 -23.23
N SER A 75 -7.42 18.33 -21.99
CA SER A 75 -7.05 17.38 -20.93
C SER A 75 -8.27 16.63 -20.40
N PHE A 76 -9.43 17.30 -20.31
CA PHE A 76 -10.68 16.63 -19.94
C PHE A 76 -11.11 15.62 -21.01
N HIS A 77 -11.16 16.04 -22.29
CA HIS A 77 -11.53 15.13 -23.38
C HIS A 77 -10.57 13.95 -23.46
N ARG A 78 -9.26 14.18 -23.32
CA ARG A 78 -8.28 13.08 -23.27
C ARG A 78 -8.50 12.13 -22.08
N GLU A 79 -8.86 12.63 -20.91
CA GLU A 79 -9.21 11.78 -19.76
C GLU A 79 -10.47 10.95 -20.05
N VAL A 80 -11.49 11.55 -20.65
CA VAL A 80 -12.70 10.84 -21.09
C VAL A 80 -12.35 9.77 -22.13
N ASP A 81 -11.60 10.11 -23.18
CA ASP A 81 -11.19 9.18 -24.22
C ASP A 81 -10.41 7.98 -23.65
N ASN A 82 -9.49 8.24 -22.71
CA ASN A 82 -8.76 7.20 -21.99
C ASN A 82 -9.71 6.31 -21.16
N LEU A 83 -10.68 6.90 -20.45
CA LEU A 83 -11.62 6.15 -19.61
C LEU A 83 -12.62 5.34 -20.43
N MET A 84 -12.98 5.79 -21.64
CA MET A 84 -13.88 5.10 -22.56
C MET A 84 -13.27 3.80 -23.12
N THR A 85 -11.94 3.72 -23.21
CA THR A 85 -11.24 2.55 -23.79
C THR A 85 -10.92 1.45 -22.77
N VAL A 86 -11.10 1.73 -21.48
CA VAL A 86 -10.66 0.86 -20.38
C VAL A 86 -11.84 0.12 -19.78
N LYS A 87 -11.83 -1.21 -19.87
CA LYS A 87 -12.84 -2.09 -19.28
C LYS A 87 -12.21 -3.37 -18.74
N HIS A 88 -12.05 -3.44 -17.42
CA HIS A 88 -11.46 -4.59 -16.74
C HIS A 88 -12.00 -4.73 -15.32
N GLN A 89 -12.10 -5.96 -14.81
CA GLN A 89 -12.68 -6.23 -13.48
C GLN A 89 -11.88 -5.59 -12.33
N ASN A 90 -10.58 -5.36 -12.52
CA ASN A 90 -9.68 -4.72 -11.54
C ASN A 90 -9.37 -3.25 -11.89
N ILE A 91 -10.24 -2.59 -12.63
CA ILE A 91 -10.18 -1.14 -12.89
C ILE A 91 -11.56 -0.57 -12.61
N VAL A 92 -11.61 0.59 -11.95
CA VAL A 92 -12.89 1.21 -11.58
C VAL A 92 -13.66 1.53 -12.84
N GLN A 93 -14.87 0.98 -12.93
CA GLN A 93 -15.74 1.12 -14.07
C GLN A 93 -16.15 2.58 -14.24
N PHE A 94 -15.79 3.14 -15.39
CA PHE A 94 -16.29 4.41 -15.86
C PHE A 94 -17.71 4.24 -16.40
N LEU A 95 -18.63 5.12 -16.00
CA LEU A 95 -20.05 5.04 -16.37
C LEU A 95 -20.48 6.16 -17.32
N GLY A 96 -19.74 7.27 -17.35
CA GLY A 96 -20.03 8.38 -18.24
C GLY A 96 -19.45 9.68 -17.73
N PHE A 97 -19.65 10.74 -18.51
CA PHE A 97 -19.14 12.07 -18.22
C PHE A 97 -20.23 13.13 -18.39
N CYS A 98 -19.96 14.35 -17.94
CA CYS A 98 -20.76 15.51 -18.25
C CYS A 98 -19.84 16.63 -18.73
N ALA A 99 -20.10 17.15 -19.93
CA ALA A 99 -19.40 18.28 -20.52
C ALA A 99 -20.37 19.46 -20.74
N ASN A 100 -20.89 20.03 -19.66
CA ASN A 100 -21.89 21.09 -19.74
C ASN A 100 -21.23 22.47 -19.76
N THR A 101 -21.64 23.30 -20.72
CA THR A 101 -21.18 24.69 -20.84
C THR A 101 -22.40 25.59 -20.96
N GLU A 102 -22.56 26.53 -20.04
CA GLU A 102 -23.67 27.48 -20.00
C GLU A 102 -23.14 28.91 -20.00
N ASN A 103 -23.81 29.83 -20.71
CA ASN A 103 -23.54 31.26 -20.60
C ASN A 103 -24.43 31.85 -19.51
N ILE A 104 -23.84 32.26 -18.39
CA ILE A 104 -24.58 32.85 -17.27
C ILE A 104 -24.39 34.37 -17.23
N PRO A 105 -25.46 35.16 -17.03
CA PRO A 105 -25.32 36.59 -16.81
C PRO A 105 -24.80 36.85 -15.40
N ILE A 106 -23.67 37.56 -15.28
CA ILE A 106 -23.18 38.11 -14.02
C ILE A 106 -23.23 39.63 -14.07
N LYS A 107 -23.43 40.27 -12.92
CA LYS A 107 -23.34 41.73 -12.83
C LYS A 107 -21.92 42.14 -13.17
N ASP A 108 -21.79 43.12 -14.06
CA ASP A 108 -20.51 43.72 -14.43
C ASP A 108 -19.92 44.38 -13.16
N PRO A 109 -18.81 43.85 -12.60
CA PRO A 109 -18.26 44.36 -11.35
C PRO A 109 -17.68 45.78 -11.50
N GLU A 110 -17.46 46.25 -12.73
CA GLU A 110 -16.91 47.58 -13.04
C GLU A 110 -18.00 48.63 -13.34
N SER A 111 -19.27 48.25 -13.35
CA SER A 111 -20.36 49.17 -13.67
C SER A 111 -20.89 49.87 -12.41
N GLU A 112 -20.53 51.14 -12.21
CA GLU A 112 -20.94 51.95 -11.05
C GLU A 112 -22.29 52.67 -11.25
N ASP A 113 -22.60 53.13 -12.47
CA ASP A 113 -23.74 54.03 -12.73
C ASP A 113 -25.05 53.32 -13.14
N TYR A 114 -24.98 52.10 -13.66
CA TYR A 114 -26.17 51.30 -14.01
C TYR A 114 -25.88 49.79 -13.98
N VAL A 115 -26.91 48.96 -13.74
CA VAL A 115 -26.74 47.50 -13.70
C VAL A 115 -26.54 46.96 -15.12
N LYS A 116 -25.28 46.74 -15.49
CA LYS A 116 -24.89 46.02 -16.71
C LYS A 116 -24.64 44.56 -16.39
N TYR A 117 -25.08 43.66 -17.26
CA TYR A 117 -24.76 42.23 -17.17
C TYR A 117 -23.74 41.89 -18.25
N ILE A 118 -22.73 41.10 -17.87
CA ILE A 118 -21.83 40.42 -18.80
C ILE A 118 -22.12 38.92 -18.75
N TYR A 119 -22.00 38.25 -19.89
CA TYR A 119 -22.16 36.80 -19.96
C TYR A 119 -20.81 36.14 -19.76
N VAL A 120 -20.71 35.25 -18.78
CA VAL A 120 -19.53 34.42 -18.56
C VAL A 120 -19.85 32.96 -18.85
N GLU A 121 -18.89 32.30 -19.46
CA GLU A 121 -18.97 30.88 -19.73
C GLU A 121 -18.73 30.12 -18.42
N LYS A 122 -19.76 29.41 -17.95
CA LYS A 122 -19.68 28.50 -16.81
C LYS A 122 -19.54 27.07 -17.33
N ARG A 123 -18.40 26.46 -17.02
CA ARG A 123 -18.09 25.08 -17.41
C ARG A 123 -18.24 24.14 -16.23
N GLU A 124 -19.01 23.09 -16.44
CA GLU A 124 -19.16 21.96 -15.51
C GLU A 124 -18.60 20.72 -16.20
N ARG A 125 -17.60 20.11 -15.57
CA ARG A 125 -16.94 18.90 -16.04
C ARG A 125 -17.04 17.85 -14.96
N LEU A 126 -17.74 16.75 -15.24
CA LEU A 126 -17.97 15.68 -14.28
C LEU A 126 -17.65 14.32 -14.89
N LEU A 127 -17.24 13.40 -14.03
CA LEU A 127 -16.99 12.00 -14.35
C LEU A 127 -17.80 11.13 -13.38
N CYS A 128 -18.47 10.12 -13.91
CA CYS A 128 -19.30 9.19 -13.13
C CYS A 128 -18.68 7.79 -13.18
N PHE A 129 -18.57 7.17 -12.02
CA PHE A 129 -17.95 5.86 -11.82
C PHE A 129 -18.84 4.96 -10.98
N GLU A 130 -18.58 3.65 -11.00
CA GLU A 130 -19.10 2.76 -9.98
C GLU A 130 -18.67 3.21 -8.56
N TYR A 131 -19.46 2.85 -7.56
CA TYR A 131 -19.15 3.17 -6.18
C TYR A 131 -18.37 2.05 -5.49
N MET A 132 -17.27 2.41 -4.84
CA MET A 132 -16.37 1.48 -4.16
C MET A 132 -16.59 1.57 -2.64
N SER A 133 -17.35 0.63 -2.10
CA SER A 133 -17.92 0.69 -0.74
C SER A 133 -16.89 0.62 0.39
N ASN A 134 -15.78 -0.09 0.18
CA ASN A 134 -14.69 -0.20 1.16
C ASN A 134 -13.65 0.93 1.03
N GLY A 135 -13.86 1.89 0.14
CA GLY A 135 -12.99 3.05 -0.04
C GLY A 135 -11.61 2.66 -0.56
N SER A 136 -10.59 3.45 -0.24
CA SER A 136 -9.23 3.23 -0.72
C SER A 136 -8.47 2.19 0.11
N LEU A 137 -7.57 1.47 -0.55
CA LEU A 137 -6.66 0.50 0.05
C LEU A 137 -5.84 1.12 1.18
N ARG A 138 -5.51 2.42 1.08
CA ARG A 138 -4.81 3.17 2.13
C ARG A 138 -5.42 2.99 3.52
N ARG A 139 -6.74 2.88 3.63
CA ARG A 139 -7.46 2.72 4.92
C ARG A 139 -7.30 1.34 5.54
N HIS A 140 -6.86 0.36 4.76
CA HIS A 140 -6.75 -1.05 5.16
C HIS A 140 -5.30 -1.50 5.35
N LEU A 141 -4.33 -0.65 4.97
CA LEU A 141 -2.91 -0.91 5.18
C LEU A 141 -2.58 -0.90 6.67
N THR A 142 -2.05 -2.03 7.13
CA THR A 142 -1.71 -2.32 8.52
C THR A 142 -0.44 -3.16 8.56
N ASP A 143 0.25 -3.16 9.70
CA ASP A 143 1.42 -4.03 9.93
C ASP A 143 1.06 -5.53 9.86
N GLU A 144 2.07 -6.38 9.96
CA GLU A 144 1.93 -7.84 9.87
C GLU A 144 1.03 -8.42 10.97
N LEU A 145 0.94 -7.74 12.13
CA LEU A 145 0.32 -8.26 13.35
C LEU A 145 -1.19 -7.99 13.43
N ARG A 146 -1.75 -7.11 12.58
CA ARG A 146 -3.16 -6.72 12.64
C ARG A 146 -3.82 -6.48 11.27
N GLY A 147 -5.09 -6.09 11.27
CA GLY A 147 -5.87 -5.76 10.06
C GLY A 147 -6.13 -6.97 9.16
N LEU A 148 -6.07 -6.79 7.83
CA LEU A 148 -6.41 -7.83 6.86
C LEU A 148 -5.55 -9.10 7.05
N GLY A 149 -6.18 -10.28 6.95
CA GLY A 149 -5.48 -11.56 6.93
C GLY A 149 -4.64 -11.73 5.67
N TRP A 150 -3.65 -12.64 5.71
CA TRP A 150 -2.70 -12.83 4.61
C TRP A 150 -3.39 -13.17 3.28
N GLN A 151 -4.33 -14.11 3.29
CA GLN A 151 -5.05 -14.53 2.08
C GLN A 151 -5.81 -13.39 1.38
N THR A 152 -6.39 -12.46 2.14
CA THR A 152 -7.02 -11.26 1.57
C THR A 152 -5.97 -10.33 0.95
N ARG A 153 -4.85 -10.09 1.65
CA ARG A 153 -3.74 -9.27 1.14
C ARG A 153 -3.15 -9.86 -0.15
N TYR A 154 -2.93 -11.17 -0.18
CA TYR A 154 -2.38 -11.86 -1.34
C TYR A 154 -3.31 -11.79 -2.56
N LYS A 155 -4.62 -12.01 -2.35
CA LYS A 155 -5.63 -11.79 -3.41
C LYS A 155 -5.65 -10.35 -3.91
N ILE A 156 -5.52 -9.37 -3.01
CA ILE A 156 -5.43 -7.96 -3.42
C ILE A 156 -4.20 -7.74 -4.30
N ILE A 157 -3.03 -8.26 -3.91
CA ILE A 157 -1.80 -8.16 -4.72
C ILE A 157 -2.01 -8.73 -6.12
N LYS A 158 -2.51 -9.97 -6.23
CA LYS A 158 -2.75 -10.62 -7.54
C LYS A 158 -3.68 -9.80 -8.43
N ASN A 159 -4.80 -9.34 -7.87
CA ASN A 159 -5.79 -8.56 -8.61
C ASN A 159 -5.29 -7.15 -9.01
N ILE A 160 -4.43 -6.50 -8.20
CA ILE A 160 -3.74 -5.26 -8.61
C ILE A 160 -2.84 -5.55 -9.82
N CYS A 161 -2.07 -6.65 -9.76
CA CYS A 161 -1.20 -7.04 -10.87
C CYS A 161 -1.99 -7.30 -12.15
N ASP A 162 -3.14 -7.98 -12.06
CA ASP A 162 -4.00 -8.23 -13.23
C ASP A 162 -4.55 -6.94 -13.84
N GLY A 163 -5.02 -6.00 -13.02
CA GLY A 163 -5.44 -4.68 -13.50
C GLY A 163 -4.31 -3.90 -14.17
N LEU A 164 -3.09 -3.97 -13.62
CA LEU A 164 -1.93 -3.30 -14.20
C LEU A 164 -1.45 -3.99 -15.49
N ARG A 165 -1.53 -5.32 -15.57
CA ARG A 165 -1.24 -6.09 -16.79
C ARG A 165 -2.12 -5.65 -17.94
N TYR A 166 -3.43 -5.56 -17.69
CA TYR A 166 -4.38 -5.06 -18.67
C TYR A 166 -3.99 -3.66 -19.18
N LEU A 167 -3.68 -2.73 -18.27
CA LEU A 167 -3.24 -1.38 -18.66
C LEU A 167 -1.97 -1.40 -19.50
N HIS A 168 -0.94 -2.16 -19.10
CA HIS A 168 0.37 -2.14 -19.75
C HIS A 168 0.41 -2.91 -21.08
N GLU A 169 -0.21 -4.08 -21.13
CA GLU A 169 -0.04 -5.04 -22.23
C GLU A 169 -1.19 -5.01 -23.23
N GLU A 170 -2.41 -4.67 -22.80
CA GLU A 170 -3.58 -4.62 -23.68
C GLU A 170 -3.85 -3.18 -24.13
N ILE A 171 -3.80 -2.22 -23.20
CA ILE A 171 -4.13 -0.80 -23.47
C ILE A 171 -2.89 0.06 -23.77
N HIS A 172 -1.69 -0.43 -23.47
CA HIS A 172 -0.43 0.32 -23.64
C HIS A 172 -0.44 1.67 -22.89
N MET A 173 -1.03 1.67 -21.68
CA MET A 173 -1.21 2.85 -20.84
C MET A 173 -0.32 2.78 -19.59
N ILE A 174 0.40 3.88 -19.31
CA ILE A 174 1.08 4.09 -18.03
C ILE A 174 0.11 4.79 -17.08
N HIS A 175 -0.11 4.24 -15.88
CA HIS A 175 -0.99 4.81 -14.86
C HIS A 175 -0.42 6.09 -14.26
N ARG A 176 0.88 6.11 -13.92
CA ARG A 176 1.66 7.25 -13.40
C ARG A 176 1.35 7.77 -11.99
N ASP A 177 0.29 7.31 -11.33
CA ASP A 177 -0.01 7.67 -9.93
C ASP A 177 -0.54 6.46 -9.16
N LEU A 178 0.07 5.29 -9.40
CA LEU A 178 -0.29 4.08 -8.70
C LEU A 178 0.11 4.21 -7.23
N LYS A 179 -0.88 4.21 -6.35
CA LYS A 179 -0.72 4.35 -4.89
C LYS A 179 -1.94 3.78 -4.17
N PRO A 180 -1.85 3.46 -2.86
CA PRO A 180 -2.97 2.89 -2.12
C PRO A 180 -4.22 3.79 -2.06
N GLU A 181 -4.09 5.10 -2.21
CA GLU A 181 -5.24 6.02 -2.32
C GLU A 181 -6.01 5.86 -3.63
N ASN A 182 -5.34 5.44 -4.71
CA ASN A 182 -5.89 5.23 -6.05
C ASN A 182 -6.20 3.76 -6.36
N ILE A 183 -6.15 2.89 -5.34
CA ILE A 183 -6.63 1.51 -5.42
C ILE A 183 -7.85 1.44 -4.54
N LEU A 184 -9.03 1.30 -5.13
CA LEU A 184 -10.29 1.26 -4.41
C LEU A 184 -10.77 -0.17 -4.22
N LEU A 185 -11.52 -0.44 -3.16
CA LEU A 185 -11.99 -1.77 -2.79
C LEU A 185 -13.52 -1.81 -2.85
N ASP A 186 -14.04 -2.81 -3.56
CA ASP A 186 -15.48 -3.07 -3.60
C ASP A 186 -15.95 -3.79 -2.33
N ASP A 187 -17.23 -4.14 -2.27
CA ASP A 187 -17.88 -4.83 -1.16
C ASP A 187 -17.28 -6.22 -0.87
N SER A 188 -16.66 -6.85 -1.87
CA SER A 188 -15.97 -8.14 -1.75
C SER A 188 -14.49 -8.03 -1.37
N MET A 189 -13.98 -6.81 -1.13
CA MET A 189 -12.55 -6.50 -0.95
C MET A 189 -11.70 -6.76 -2.20
N ALA A 190 -12.32 -6.82 -3.39
CA ALA A 190 -11.56 -6.89 -4.64
C ALA A 190 -11.04 -5.49 -5.01
N PRO A 191 -9.74 -5.37 -5.37
CA PRO A 191 -9.15 -4.08 -5.71
C PRO A 191 -9.46 -3.70 -7.15
N LYS A 192 -9.68 -2.41 -7.35
CA LYS A 192 -9.80 -1.76 -8.65
C LYS A 192 -8.92 -0.52 -8.73
N LEU A 193 -8.11 -0.44 -9.77
CA LEU A 193 -7.28 0.73 -10.06
C LEU A 193 -8.18 1.92 -10.43
N ALA A 194 -7.89 3.09 -9.89
CA ALA A 194 -8.68 4.30 -10.05
C ALA A 194 -7.78 5.50 -10.43
N ASP A 195 -8.43 6.61 -10.79
CA ASP A 195 -7.77 7.89 -11.09
C ASP A 195 -6.76 7.84 -12.24
N LEU A 196 -7.27 7.61 -13.45
CA LEU A 196 -6.50 7.67 -14.70
C LEU A 196 -6.33 9.10 -15.24
N GLY A 197 -6.63 10.14 -14.45
CA GLY A 197 -6.63 11.54 -14.92
C GLY A 197 -5.25 12.08 -15.37
N ILE A 198 -4.16 11.45 -14.91
CA ILE A 198 -2.81 11.76 -15.39
C ILE A 198 -2.17 10.63 -16.20
N SER A 199 -2.94 9.59 -16.54
CA SER A 199 -2.43 8.44 -17.29
C SER A 199 -1.93 8.84 -18.68
N LYS A 200 -1.09 8.01 -19.28
CA LYS A 200 -0.50 8.27 -20.59
C LYS A 200 -0.55 7.02 -21.45
N LEU A 201 -1.32 7.08 -22.54
CA LEU A 201 -1.21 6.14 -23.65
C LEU A 201 0.16 6.31 -24.31
N LEU A 202 0.84 5.20 -24.56
CA LEU A 202 2.03 5.15 -25.38
C LEU A 202 1.62 4.72 -26.79
N ASN A 203 2.21 5.37 -27.80
CA ASN A 203 2.14 4.86 -29.16
C ASN A 203 3.05 3.62 -29.25
N ASP A 204 2.74 2.66 -30.12
CA ASP A 204 3.40 1.35 -30.21
C ASP A 204 4.95 1.42 -30.31
N ASP A 205 5.50 2.50 -30.86
CA ASP A 205 6.96 2.70 -31.01
C ASP A 205 7.67 3.26 -29.76
N ALA A 206 6.94 3.75 -28.75
CA ALA A 206 7.49 4.48 -27.61
C ALA A 206 7.52 3.65 -26.32
N SER A 207 8.72 3.23 -25.90
CA SER A 207 8.92 2.51 -24.62
C SER A 207 9.09 3.43 -23.39
N LYS A 208 9.27 4.74 -23.62
CA LYS A 208 9.47 5.77 -22.59
C LYS A 208 8.94 7.12 -23.07
N ALA A 209 8.63 8.01 -22.13
CA ALA A 209 8.37 9.40 -22.45
C ALA A 209 8.88 10.35 -21.37
N ILE A 210 9.25 11.57 -21.77
CA ILE A 210 9.47 12.69 -20.85
C ILE A 210 8.12 13.38 -20.65
N THR A 211 7.81 13.78 -19.42
CA THR A 211 6.59 14.53 -19.11
C THR A 211 6.94 15.88 -18.48
N THR A 212 6.18 16.91 -18.85
CA THR A 212 6.21 18.22 -18.19
C THR A 212 5.30 18.28 -16.97
N ASN A 213 4.49 17.23 -16.73
CA ASN A 213 3.63 17.14 -15.56
C ASN A 213 4.41 16.55 -14.38
N THR A 214 4.66 17.36 -13.37
CA THR A 214 5.42 17.03 -12.16
C THR A 214 4.57 16.39 -11.05
N GLN A 215 3.27 16.19 -11.28
CA GLN A 215 2.35 15.63 -10.30
C GLN A 215 2.55 14.13 -10.16
N MET A 216 3.10 13.71 -9.02
CA MET A 216 3.19 12.31 -8.58
C MET A 216 3.30 12.26 -7.05
N SER A 217 2.85 11.15 -6.45
CA SER A 217 2.73 11.02 -5.00
C SER A 217 4.03 10.58 -4.32
N ARG A 218 4.60 11.46 -3.47
CA ARG A 218 5.84 11.19 -2.73
C ARG A 218 5.79 9.86 -1.96
N GLY A 219 6.84 9.06 -2.10
CA GLY A 219 6.98 7.74 -1.47
C GLY A 219 6.61 6.56 -2.35
N TYR A 220 5.95 6.77 -3.49
CA TYR A 220 5.74 5.74 -4.53
C TYR A 220 6.48 6.08 -5.84
N CYS A 221 7.11 7.26 -5.92
CA CYS A 221 7.79 7.72 -7.12
C CYS A 221 9.07 6.95 -7.43
N ALA A 222 9.21 6.50 -8.67
CA ALA A 222 10.45 5.91 -9.16
C ALA A 222 11.61 6.93 -9.20
N PRO A 223 12.86 6.52 -8.92
CA PRO A 223 14.02 7.41 -8.90
C PRO A 223 14.25 8.19 -10.19
N GLU A 224 14.07 7.56 -11.35
CA GLU A 224 14.25 8.17 -12.66
C GLU A 224 13.23 9.27 -12.96
N PHE A 225 12.01 9.15 -12.41
CA PHE A 225 11.02 10.22 -12.50
C PHE A 225 11.44 11.41 -11.63
N MET A 226 11.90 11.15 -10.40
CA MET A 226 12.34 12.21 -9.49
C MET A 226 13.57 12.97 -10.01
N LYS A 227 14.48 12.28 -10.71
CA LYS A 227 15.72 12.87 -11.25
C LYS A 227 15.52 13.53 -12.61
N HIS A 228 14.71 12.93 -13.50
CA HIS A 228 14.67 13.28 -14.92
C HIS A 228 13.27 13.44 -15.51
N TYR A 229 12.20 13.29 -14.72
CA TYR A 229 10.81 13.29 -15.19
C TYR A 229 10.54 12.26 -16.30
N GLU A 230 11.31 11.17 -16.33
CA GLU A 230 11.08 10.03 -17.21
C GLU A 230 9.91 9.19 -16.69
N VAL A 231 8.98 8.86 -17.59
CA VAL A 231 7.86 7.93 -17.33
C VAL A 231 7.92 6.75 -18.30
N SER A 232 7.62 5.56 -17.78
CA SER A 232 7.53 4.31 -18.54
C SER A 232 6.69 3.30 -17.77
N PHE A 233 6.36 2.15 -18.36
CA PHE A 233 5.75 1.05 -17.61
C PHE A 233 6.54 0.69 -16.34
N LYS A 234 7.87 0.83 -16.36
CA LYS A 234 8.74 0.56 -15.21
C LYS A 234 8.57 1.53 -14.04
N THR A 235 8.01 2.71 -14.27
CA THR A 235 7.65 3.64 -13.18
C THR A 235 6.44 3.16 -12.39
N ASP A 236 5.45 2.57 -13.07
CA ASP A 236 4.33 1.90 -12.40
C ASP A 236 4.79 0.63 -11.68
N ILE A 237 5.72 -0.14 -12.27
CA ILE A 237 6.31 -1.32 -11.61
C ILE A 237 7.00 -0.94 -10.30
N TYR A 238 7.74 0.17 -10.27
CA TYR A 238 8.34 0.66 -9.02
C TYR A 238 7.27 0.96 -7.96
N SER A 239 6.23 1.69 -8.36
CA SER A 239 5.11 2.04 -7.48
C SER A 239 4.40 0.78 -6.94
N LEU A 240 4.18 -0.22 -7.81
CA LEU A 240 3.64 -1.53 -7.47
C LEU A 240 4.53 -2.25 -6.44
N GLY A 241 5.86 -2.21 -6.62
CA GLY A 241 6.81 -2.80 -5.68
C GLY A 241 6.66 -2.26 -4.26
N ILE A 242 6.57 -0.93 -4.12
CA ILE A 242 6.33 -0.28 -2.83
C ILE A 242 4.97 -0.71 -2.25
N ILE A 243 3.91 -0.78 -3.07
CA ILE A 243 2.57 -1.20 -2.63
C ILE A 243 2.58 -2.65 -2.15
N ILE A 244 3.28 -3.55 -2.85
CA ILE A 244 3.43 -4.96 -2.43
C ILE A 244 4.14 -5.03 -1.08
N ILE A 245 5.25 -4.30 -0.91
CA ILE A 245 5.98 -4.23 0.38
C ILE A 245 5.07 -3.71 1.49
N GLU A 246 4.30 -2.65 1.24
CA GLU A 246 3.39 -2.05 2.21
C GLU A 246 2.20 -2.96 2.54
N LEU A 247 1.70 -3.73 1.58
CA LEU A 247 0.68 -4.76 1.83
C LEU A 247 1.22 -5.89 2.70
N VAL A 248 2.47 -6.31 2.49
CA VAL A 248 3.08 -7.39 3.28
C VAL A 248 3.44 -6.92 4.69
N THR A 249 3.92 -5.69 4.86
CA THR A 249 4.62 -5.24 6.09
C THR A 249 3.96 -4.07 6.82
N GLY A 250 3.04 -3.37 6.17
CA GLY A 250 2.49 -2.10 6.64
C GLY A 250 3.47 -0.92 6.57
N ARG A 251 4.65 -1.10 5.96
CA ARG A 251 5.71 -0.08 5.82
C ARG A 251 6.16 0.04 4.37
N LYS A 252 6.78 1.17 4.01
CA LYS A 252 7.29 1.43 2.65
C LYS A 252 8.78 1.12 2.48
N GLU A 253 9.46 0.87 3.59
CA GLU A 253 10.91 0.62 3.64
C GLU A 253 11.24 -0.77 3.12
N HIS A 254 12.47 -0.98 2.64
CA HIS A 254 12.93 -2.31 2.28
C HIS A 254 12.95 -3.18 3.54
N PRO A 255 12.14 -4.25 3.61
CA PRO A 255 12.00 -4.99 4.83
C PRO A 255 13.10 -6.04 4.96
N ASP A 256 13.51 -6.33 6.19
CA ASP A 256 14.21 -7.57 6.49
C ASP A 256 13.21 -8.72 6.49
N ILE A 257 13.34 -9.60 5.49
CA ILE A 257 12.46 -10.75 5.30
C ILE A 257 12.37 -11.64 6.54
N LYS A 258 13.45 -11.79 7.31
CA LYS A 258 13.44 -12.62 8.53
C LYS A 258 12.46 -12.06 9.55
N ASN A 259 12.54 -10.75 9.80
CA ASN A 259 11.66 -10.06 10.74
C ASN A 259 10.19 -10.06 10.28
N VAL A 260 9.95 -9.91 8.97
CA VAL A 260 8.60 -10.03 8.40
C VAL A 260 8.01 -11.43 8.65
N LEU A 261 8.75 -12.49 8.30
CA LEU A 261 8.30 -13.87 8.48
C LEU A 261 8.08 -14.23 9.95
N ARG A 262 8.88 -13.70 10.88
CA ARG A 262 8.68 -13.87 12.33
C ARG A 262 7.35 -13.29 12.80
N ARG A 263 7.01 -12.07 12.35
CA ARG A 263 5.77 -11.41 12.75
C ARG A 263 4.54 -12.10 12.19
N TRP A 264 4.58 -12.47 10.91
CA TRP A 264 3.53 -13.29 10.30
C TRP A 264 3.37 -14.64 11.01
N ARG A 265 4.47 -15.32 11.33
CA ARG A 265 4.44 -16.55 12.13
C ARG A 265 3.75 -16.37 13.47
N TYR A 266 4.09 -15.30 14.20
CA TYR A 266 3.46 -15.02 15.48
C TYR A 266 1.96 -14.80 15.35
N ARG A 267 1.50 -14.10 14.31
CA ARG A 267 0.08 -13.94 14.02
C ARG A 267 -0.59 -15.27 13.66
N TRP A 268 0.02 -16.07 12.79
CA TRP A 268 -0.54 -17.35 12.35
C TRP A 268 -0.64 -18.41 13.45
N LYS A 269 0.22 -18.35 14.49
CA LYS A 269 0.03 -19.17 15.70
C LYS A 269 -1.36 -18.97 16.32
N LYS A 270 -1.97 -17.80 16.14
CA LYS A 270 -3.33 -17.49 16.59
C LYS A 270 -4.42 -17.95 15.60
N GLU A 271 -4.10 -18.05 14.29
CA GLU A 271 -5.10 -18.16 13.21
C GLU A 271 -5.05 -19.47 12.37
N LYS A 272 -4.17 -20.45 12.66
CA LYS A 272 -3.99 -21.72 11.90
C LYS A 272 -3.76 -21.51 10.38
N GLU A 273 -2.51 -21.39 9.95
CA GLU A 273 -2.15 -21.17 8.54
C GLU A 273 -1.08 -22.15 8.03
N THR A 274 -0.90 -22.23 6.69
CA THR A 274 -0.15 -23.30 5.99
C THR A 274 1.28 -22.90 5.60
N THR A 275 2.13 -23.89 5.26
CA THR A 275 3.47 -23.68 4.70
C THR A 275 3.46 -22.83 3.43
N LEU A 276 2.39 -22.92 2.63
CA LEU A 276 2.18 -22.13 1.42
C LEU A 276 2.23 -20.63 1.70
N SER A 277 1.57 -20.17 2.77
CA SER A 277 1.52 -18.75 3.12
C SER A 277 2.88 -18.15 3.46
N TYR A 278 3.82 -18.94 4.01
CA TYR A 278 5.20 -18.49 4.19
C TYR A 278 5.90 -18.23 2.86
N GLN A 279 5.70 -19.13 1.90
CA GLN A 279 6.30 -19.03 0.57
C GLN A 279 5.72 -17.82 -0.17
N GLU A 280 4.40 -17.63 -0.12
CA GLU A 280 3.73 -16.47 -0.72
C GLU A 280 4.26 -15.15 -0.12
N VAL A 281 4.37 -15.04 1.21
CA VAL A 281 4.92 -13.84 1.87
C VAL A 281 6.35 -13.57 1.42
N ALA A 282 7.22 -14.59 1.46
CA ALA A 282 8.61 -14.44 1.06
C ALA A 282 8.74 -14.02 -0.41
N LYS A 283 7.92 -14.63 -1.27
CA LYS A 283 7.89 -14.29 -2.69
C LYS A 283 7.42 -12.86 -2.93
N CYS A 284 6.38 -12.40 -2.25
CA CYS A 284 5.91 -11.03 -2.37
C CYS A 284 6.98 -10.00 -1.96
N VAL A 285 7.76 -10.28 -0.90
CA VAL A 285 8.88 -9.41 -0.51
C VAL A 285 9.97 -9.39 -1.59
N GLU A 286 10.37 -10.56 -2.10
CA GLU A 286 11.37 -10.68 -3.18
C GLU A 286 10.93 -9.89 -4.44
N ILE A 287 9.67 -10.08 -4.85
CA ILE A 287 9.07 -9.35 -5.98
C ILE A 287 9.10 -7.85 -5.71
N GLY A 288 8.65 -7.43 -4.52
CA GLY A 288 8.63 -6.03 -4.12
C GLY A 288 10.01 -5.38 -4.23
N GLN A 289 11.05 -6.03 -3.70
CA GLN A 289 12.44 -5.58 -3.76
C GLN A 289 12.97 -5.50 -5.20
N LYS A 290 12.70 -6.51 -6.04
CA LYS A 290 13.07 -6.47 -7.47
C LYS A 290 12.38 -5.35 -8.23
N CYS A 291 11.12 -5.06 -7.88
CA CYS A 291 10.36 -3.97 -8.48
C CYS A 291 10.91 -2.60 -8.09
N THR A 292 11.56 -2.47 -6.93
CA THR A 292 12.11 -1.20 -6.43
C THR A 292 13.59 -0.97 -6.77
N GLU A 293 14.18 -1.79 -7.66
CA GLU A 293 15.54 -1.59 -8.18
C GLU A 293 15.75 -0.18 -8.73
N GLU A 294 16.92 0.41 -8.45
CA GLU A 294 17.23 1.78 -8.91
C GLU A 294 17.31 1.86 -10.43
N ASP A 295 17.88 0.85 -11.09
CA ASP A 295 17.90 0.75 -12.55
C ASP A 295 16.57 0.18 -13.08
N PRO A 296 15.77 0.95 -13.85
CA PRO A 296 14.47 0.50 -14.35
C PRO A 296 14.55 -0.74 -15.26
N ARG A 297 15.72 -1.02 -15.84
CA ARG A 297 15.95 -2.18 -16.72
C ARG A 297 16.00 -3.49 -15.93
N LYS A 298 16.39 -3.44 -14.66
CA LYS A 298 16.44 -4.61 -13.77
C LYS A 298 15.09 -4.99 -13.19
N ARG A 299 14.13 -4.05 -13.16
CA ARG A 299 12.77 -4.30 -12.69
C ARG A 299 12.07 -5.30 -13.63
N PRO A 300 11.29 -6.27 -13.11
CA PRO A 300 10.56 -7.22 -13.94
C PRO A 300 9.45 -6.54 -14.77
N SER A 301 8.93 -7.23 -15.78
CA SER A 301 7.66 -6.87 -16.41
C SER A 301 6.48 -7.34 -15.56
N ILE A 302 5.29 -6.78 -15.80
CA ILE A 302 4.08 -7.18 -15.08
C ILE A 302 3.72 -8.65 -15.32
N SER A 303 3.88 -9.17 -16.55
CA SER A 303 3.76 -10.60 -16.84
C SER A 303 4.71 -11.47 -16.01
N ASN A 304 5.98 -11.06 -15.86
CA ASN A 304 6.94 -11.82 -15.05
C ASN A 304 6.53 -11.84 -13.57
N ILE A 305 6.00 -10.73 -13.05
CA ILE A 305 5.49 -10.65 -11.67
C ILE A 305 4.31 -11.61 -11.48
N ILE A 306 3.35 -11.63 -12.41
CA ILE A 306 2.18 -12.50 -12.33
C ILE A 306 2.59 -13.97 -12.40
N ASN A 307 3.52 -14.32 -13.29
CA ASN A 307 4.07 -15.67 -13.37
C ASN A 307 4.74 -16.10 -12.06
N ASP A 308 5.53 -15.22 -11.45
CA ASP A 308 6.19 -15.45 -10.17
C ASP A 308 5.18 -15.64 -9.01
N LEU A 309 4.08 -14.88 -9.00
CA LEU A 309 2.98 -15.05 -8.03
C LEU A 309 2.23 -16.38 -8.26
N ASN A 310 1.92 -16.74 -9.50
CA ASN A 310 1.19 -17.96 -9.82
C ASN A 310 2.04 -19.24 -9.66
N MET A 311 3.36 -19.18 -9.87
CA MET A 311 4.24 -20.31 -9.59
C MET A 311 4.29 -20.66 -8.11
N SER A 312 3.97 -19.71 -7.24
CA SER A 312 3.82 -19.96 -5.80
C SER A 312 2.60 -20.82 -5.47
N ASP A 313 1.62 -20.93 -6.39
CA ASP A 313 0.44 -21.79 -6.23
C ASP A 313 0.76 -23.28 -6.50
N ASN A 314 1.94 -23.60 -7.08
CA ASN A 314 2.40 -24.97 -7.36
C ASN A 314 3.53 -25.37 -6.40
N GLU A 315 3.43 -26.54 -5.78
CA GLU A 315 4.34 -27.07 -4.73
C GLU A 315 5.84 -27.22 -5.14
N ASN A 316 6.23 -26.87 -6.36
CA ASN A 316 7.55 -27.16 -6.96
C ASN A 316 8.40 -25.93 -7.30
N TRP A 317 8.22 -24.80 -6.61
CA TRP A 317 9.07 -23.63 -6.82
C TRP A 317 10.55 -23.95 -6.48
N GLN A 318 11.50 -23.52 -7.31
CA GLN A 318 12.95 -23.50 -7.02
C GLN A 318 13.51 -22.12 -7.40
N ILE A 319 14.23 -21.47 -6.49
CA ILE A 319 14.91 -20.19 -6.73
C ILE A 319 16.18 -20.44 -7.55
N ASN A 320 16.26 -19.88 -8.76
CA ASN A 320 17.42 -19.95 -9.65
C ASN A 320 18.50 -18.91 -9.32
N ASN A 321 18.87 -18.80 -8.03
CA ASN A 321 19.97 -17.92 -7.62
C ASN A 321 21.02 -18.78 -6.89
N PRO A 322 22.19 -19.07 -7.51
CA PRO A 322 23.20 -19.98 -6.95
C PRO A 322 23.93 -19.44 -5.69
N ARG A 323 23.43 -18.35 -5.09
CA ARG A 323 23.89 -17.79 -3.81
C ARG A 323 22.82 -17.79 -2.72
N GLU A 324 21.60 -18.26 -2.99
CA GLU A 324 20.54 -18.40 -1.99
C GLU A 324 19.82 -19.75 -2.10
N PRO A 325 19.34 -20.32 -0.98
CA PRO A 325 19.14 -21.76 -0.87
C PRO A 325 17.83 -22.26 -1.52
N THR A 326 17.88 -23.44 -2.14
CA THR A 326 16.78 -24.14 -2.83
C THR A 326 15.71 -24.70 -1.86
N ILE A 327 14.49 -24.84 -2.35
CA ILE A 327 13.24 -24.86 -1.57
C ILE A 327 12.97 -26.09 -0.68
N GLY A 328 13.85 -27.10 -0.68
CA GLY A 328 13.90 -28.10 0.40
C GLY A 328 14.32 -27.53 1.77
N GLN A 329 14.72 -26.24 1.80
CA GLN A 329 15.23 -25.49 2.95
C GLN A 329 14.18 -24.52 3.56
N ILE A 330 12.94 -24.48 3.05
CA ILE A 330 11.82 -23.66 3.60
C ILE A 330 11.14 -24.39 4.78
N ILE A 331 11.92 -24.71 5.80
CA ILE A 331 11.44 -24.96 7.16
C ILE A 331 11.64 -23.65 7.94
N PRO A 332 10.78 -23.26 8.92
CA PRO A 332 10.80 -21.95 9.59
C PRO A 332 12.03 -21.65 10.47
N ASN A 333 13.17 -22.30 10.24
CA ASN A 333 14.21 -22.50 11.24
C ASN A 333 15.64 -22.23 10.76
N TRP A 334 15.82 -21.63 9.58
CA TRP A 334 17.15 -21.21 9.14
C TRP A 334 17.50 -19.85 9.76
N ASN A 335 18.52 -19.89 10.61
CA ASN A 335 19.19 -18.79 11.32
C ASN A 335 18.44 -18.10 12.47
N GLU A 336 17.20 -18.48 12.78
CA GLU A 336 16.62 -18.10 14.07
C GLU A 336 17.33 -18.84 15.20
N LEU A 337 18.12 -18.09 15.98
CA LEU A 337 18.83 -18.64 17.12
C LEU A 337 17.92 -18.71 18.35
N LEU A 338 17.11 -17.67 18.57
CA LEU A 338 16.11 -17.60 19.63
C LEU A 338 14.73 -17.31 19.05
N LEU A 339 13.72 -17.99 19.58
CA LEU A 339 12.34 -17.59 19.39
C LEU A 339 12.03 -16.48 20.40
N ILE A 340 11.59 -15.32 19.90
CA ILE A 340 11.37 -14.11 20.70
C ILE A 340 9.88 -13.80 20.74
N GLU A 341 9.32 -13.71 21.96
CA GLU A 341 7.88 -13.45 22.17
C GLU A 341 7.64 -12.47 23.32
N PRO A 342 6.76 -11.45 23.16
CA PRO A 342 6.06 -11.08 21.93
C PRO A 342 6.96 -10.28 20.94
N PRO A 343 6.64 -10.27 19.63
CA PRO A 343 7.36 -9.44 18.63
C PRO A 343 7.02 -7.93 18.74
N GLU A 344 6.01 -7.58 19.52
CA GLU A 344 5.59 -6.22 19.83
C GLU A 344 5.47 -6.08 21.36
N LEU A 345 6.18 -5.11 21.92
CA LEU A 345 6.25 -4.86 23.36
C LEU A 345 5.18 -3.84 23.76
N HIS A 346 4.28 -4.25 24.65
CA HIS A 346 3.21 -3.41 25.18
C HIS A 346 3.55 -2.92 26.59
N PHE A 347 3.49 -1.60 26.79
CA PHE A 347 3.73 -0.97 28.09
C PHE A 347 2.42 -0.34 28.60
N PRO A 348 1.65 -1.05 29.45
CA PRO A 348 0.36 -0.56 29.93
C PRO A 348 0.55 0.60 30.91
N PHE A 349 -0.15 1.71 30.69
CA PHE A 349 -0.09 2.83 31.63
C PHE A 349 -0.90 2.53 32.90
N GLU A 350 -0.20 2.34 34.02
CA GLU A 350 -0.80 2.21 35.34
C GLU A 350 -0.30 3.32 36.28
N ARG A 351 -1.24 4.09 36.87
CA ARG A 351 -0.89 5.15 37.83
C ARG A 351 -0.12 4.56 39.01
N ASN A 352 1.00 5.19 39.37
CA ASN A 352 1.83 4.88 40.53
C ASN A 352 2.46 3.47 40.55
N LYS A 353 2.58 2.81 39.39
CA LYS A 353 3.33 1.57 39.25
C LYS A 353 4.49 1.73 38.26
N GLN A 354 5.53 0.93 38.46
CA GLN A 354 6.59 0.80 37.47
C GLN A 354 6.00 0.17 36.21
N ILE A 355 6.06 0.89 35.09
CA ILE A 355 5.59 0.40 33.80
C ILE A 355 6.66 -0.54 33.25
N SER A 356 6.30 -1.81 33.05
CA SER A 356 7.23 -2.81 32.51
C SER A 356 6.50 -3.84 31.66
N CYS A 357 7.23 -4.48 30.76
CA CYS A 357 6.78 -5.64 30.01
C CYS A 357 7.81 -6.77 30.10
N SER A 358 7.43 -7.96 29.66
CA SER A 358 8.30 -9.14 29.66
C SER A 358 8.50 -9.64 28.24
N LEU A 359 9.75 -9.95 27.92
CA LEU A 359 10.18 -10.57 26.68
C LEU A 359 10.71 -11.97 26.98
N GLN A 360 10.18 -12.98 26.30
CA GLN A 360 10.65 -14.35 26.37
C GLN A 360 11.65 -14.61 25.24
N LEU A 361 12.83 -15.09 25.62
CA LEU A 361 13.87 -15.58 24.72
C LEU A 361 13.93 -17.10 24.85
N ILE A 362 13.47 -17.83 23.85
CA ILE A 362 13.30 -19.29 23.92
C ILE A 362 14.31 -19.96 22.99
N ASN A 363 15.22 -20.74 23.57
CA ASN A 363 16.20 -21.54 22.84
C ASN A 363 15.66 -22.95 22.60
N LYS A 364 15.32 -23.25 21.35
CA LYS A 364 14.88 -24.59 20.91
C LYS A 364 16.01 -25.42 20.30
N LYS A 365 17.24 -24.92 20.30
CA LYS A 365 18.42 -25.57 19.74
C LYS A 365 19.17 -26.32 20.83
N ASP A 366 20.06 -27.22 20.41
CA ASP A 366 20.95 -27.97 21.30
C ASP A 366 22.25 -27.21 21.64
N SER A 367 22.40 -25.96 21.16
CA SER A 367 23.56 -25.10 21.39
C SER A 367 23.27 -23.98 22.38
N TYR A 368 24.30 -23.50 23.06
CA TYR A 368 24.23 -22.29 23.88
C TYR A 368 24.16 -21.05 22.98
N ILE A 369 23.21 -20.16 23.27
CA ILE A 369 23.01 -18.93 22.50
C ILE A 369 23.17 -17.74 23.42
N ALA A 370 24.11 -16.85 23.11
CA ALA A 370 24.22 -15.56 23.77
C ALA A 370 23.26 -14.56 23.14
N PHE A 371 22.71 -13.65 23.94
CA PHE A 371 21.91 -12.53 23.47
C PHE A 371 22.40 -11.20 24.03
N ASN A 372 22.10 -10.14 23.30
CA ASN A 372 22.31 -8.76 23.71
C ASN A 372 21.13 -7.89 23.27
N ILE A 373 20.61 -7.07 24.17
CA ILE A 373 19.49 -6.16 23.90
C ILE A 373 20.03 -4.75 23.76
N GLN A 374 19.85 -4.21 22.56
CA GLN A 374 20.15 -2.83 22.23
C GLN A 374 18.87 -2.01 22.11
N THR A 375 18.96 -0.74 22.50
CA THR A 375 17.88 0.23 22.35
C THR A 375 18.47 1.54 21.86
N LEU A 376 17.77 2.20 20.93
CA LEU A 376 18.14 3.52 20.43
C LEU A 376 17.83 4.64 21.47
N SER A 377 17.12 4.31 22.55
CA SER A 377 16.77 5.22 23.65
C SER A 377 17.09 4.60 25.03
N PRO A 378 18.38 4.35 25.34
CA PRO A 378 18.78 3.66 26.57
C PRO A 378 18.41 4.42 27.85
N LEU A 379 18.20 5.74 27.76
CA LEU A 379 17.77 6.57 28.89
C LEU A 379 16.32 6.32 29.31
N HIS A 380 15.52 5.66 28.48
CA HIS A 380 14.08 5.45 28.73
C HIS A 380 13.76 4.02 29.16
N TYR A 381 14.61 3.05 28.84
CA TYR A 381 14.31 1.63 29.04
C TYR A 381 15.46 0.88 29.69
N LEU A 382 15.13 0.02 30.65
CA LEU A 382 16.08 -0.84 31.33
C LEU A 382 15.68 -2.32 31.14
N PRO A 383 16.34 -3.05 30.23
CA PRO A 383 16.21 -4.50 30.12
C PRO A 383 17.02 -5.21 31.21
N GLU A 384 16.40 -6.16 31.89
CA GLU A 384 17.00 -6.97 32.95
C GLU A 384 16.68 -8.47 32.72
N PRO A 385 17.69 -9.31 32.42
CA PRO A 385 19.07 -8.96 32.06
C PRO A 385 19.19 -8.28 30.67
N LYS A 386 20.18 -7.39 30.49
CA LYS A 386 20.47 -6.74 29.18
C LYS A 386 21.11 -7.71 28.19
N SER A 387 21.96 -8.61 28.69
CA SER A 387 22.67 -9.63 27.93
C SER A 387 22.81 -10.88 28.78
N GLY A 388 22.98 -12.04 28.16
CA GLY A 388 23.11 -13.31 28.86
C GLY A 388 23.19 -14.50 27.89
N ILE A 389 23.33 -15.71 28.45
CA ILE A 389 23.28 -16.96 27.69
C ILE A 389 21.95 -17.66 27.95
N VAL A 390 21.30 -18.13 26.89
CA VAL A 390 20.15 -19.03 26.96
C VAL A 390 20.63 -20.47 26.69
N PRO A 391 20.67 -21.35 27.71
CA PRO A 391 21.08 -22.74 27.53
C PRO A 391 20.23 -23.51 26.51
N PRO A 392 20.73 -24.65 25.98
CA PRO A 392 19.95 -25.53 25.13
C PRO A 392 18.59 -25.88 25.71
N LEU A 393 17.56 -25.91 24.85
CA LEU A 393 16.19 -26.33 25.21
C LEU A 393 15.61 -25.59 26.44
N SER A 394 15.98 -24.33 26.64
CA SER A 394 15.57 -23.51 27.78
C SER A 394 14.99 -22.16 27.34
N ASN A 395 14.57 -21.34 28.31
CA ASN A 395 14.14 -19.97 28.05
C ASN A 395 14.74 -19.00 29.07
N CYS A 396 14.80 -17.73 28.68
CA CYS A 396 15.16 -16.60 29.53
C CYS A 396 14.03 -15.57 29.45
N THR A 397 13.60 -15.06 30.61
CA THR A 397 12.69 -13.92 30.67
C THR A 397 13.49 -12.66 30.89
N VAL A 398 13.36 -11.71 29.98
CA VAL A 398 13.88 -10.35 30.15
C VAL A 398 12.72 -9.43 30.54
N LYS A 399 12.84 -8.79 31.71
CA LYS A 399 11.93 -7.72 32.12
C LYS A 399 12.44 -6.41 31.57
N ILE A 400 11.60 -5.65 30.86
CA ILE A 400 11.95 -4.35 30.31
C ILE A 400 11.13 -3.30 31.06
N SER A 401 11.80 -2.43 31.81
CA SER A 401 11.15 -1.39 32.62
C SER A 401 11.32 -0.01 32.00
N LEU A 402 10.25 0.78 31.94
CA LEU A 402 10.28 2.17 31.49
C LEU A 402 10.76 3.07 32.63
N GLN A 403 11.91 3.71 32.46
CA GLN A 403 12.56 4.58 33.45
C GLN A 403 12.03 6.01 33.40
N LYS A 404 11.65 6.50 32.22
CA LYS A 404 11.11 7.84 32.02
C LYS A 404 10.03 7.82 30.96
N ALA A 405 8.88 8.42 31.26
CA ALA A 405 7.81 8.57 30.29
C ALA A 405 8.29 9.47 29.12
N PRO A 406 8.11 9.05 27.85
CA PRO A 406 8.46 9.89 26.71
C PRO A 406 7.69 11.21 26.75
N GLN A 407 8.38 12.33 26.49
CA GLN A 407 7.75 13.65 26.45
C GLN A 407 6.82 13.85 25.23
N HIS A 408 6.97 13.01 24.21
CA HIS A 408 6.12 12.99 23.03
C HIS A 408 5.78 11.54 22.64
N LYS A 409 4.61 11.32 22.03
CA LYS A 409 4.26 10.07 21.33
C LYS A 409 5.19 9.89 20.11
N GLN A 410 6.48 9.64 20.34
CA GLN A 410 7.43 9.37 19.28
C GLN A 410 7.22 7.93 18.82
N HIS A 411 6.66 7.82 17.63
CA HIS A 411 6.79 6.63 16.80
C HIS A 411 8.29 6.39 16.56
N ALA A 412 8.77 5.18 16.85
CA ALA A 412 10.12 4.64 16.60
C ALA A 412 11.03 4.36 17.82
N ASN A 413 10.48 3.95 18.97
CA ASN A 413 11.29 3.15 19.88
C ASN A 413 11.32 1.71 19.35
N MET A 414 12.51 1.27 18.92
CA MET A 414 12.77 -0.09 18.45
C MET A 414 13.78 -0.72 19.41
N PHE A 415 13.48 -1.93 19.86
CA PHE A 415 14.45 -2.77 20.54
C PHE A 415 15.04 -3.72 19.53
N ASN A 416 16.35 -3.86 19.60
CA ASN A 416 17.08 -4.80 18.78
C ASN A 416 17.64 -5.91 19.65
N VAL A 417 17.24 -7.15 19.38
CA VAL A 417 17.77 -8.32 20.07
C VAL A 417 18.73 -9.00 19.13
N GLN A 418 20.01 -8.98 19.48
CA GLN A 418 21.06 -9.69 18.79
C GLN A 418 21.29 -11.02 19.47
N SER A 419 21.54 -12.07 18.69
CA SER A 419 21.85 -13.41 19.18
C SER A 419 23.02 -14.00 18.42
N THR A 420 23.88 -14.77 19.08
CA THR A 420 24.94 -15.55 18.44
C THR A 420 25.15 -16.88 19.16
N LYS A 421 25.66 -17.89 18.44
CA LYS A 421 26.01 -19.17 19.04
C LYS A 421 27.32 -19.04 19.81
N VAL A 422 27.37 -19.57 21.04
CA VAL A 422 28.57 -19.53 21.88
C VAL A 422 28.99 -20.92 22.35
N ASN A 423 30.24 -21.04 22.80
CA ASN A 423 30.74 -22.26 23.43
C ASN A 423 30.16 -22.44 24.84
N LYS A 424 30.01 -23.69 25.29
CA LYS A 424 29.43 -24.07 26.58
C LYS A 424 30.21 -23.54 27.80
N ASP A 425 31.49 -23.20 27.62
CA ASP A 425 32.39 -22.79 28.70
C ASP A 425 32.36 -21.26 28.94
N LEU A 426 31.65 -20.50 28.10
CA LEU A 426 31.43 -19.06 28.30
C LEU A 426 30.40 -18.82 29.41
N THR A 427 30.65 -17.80 30.22
CA THR A 427 29.71 -17.32 31.24
C THR A 427 29.12 -15.97 30.84
N ASP A 428 28.03 -15.57 31.48
CA ASP A 428 27.36 -14.27 31.21
C ASP A 428 28.32 -13.07 31.35
N GLU A 429 29.29 -13.15 32.27
CA GLU A 429 30.31 -12.10 32.50
C GLU A 429 31.30 -11.95 31.35
N ASN A 430 31.39 -12.96 30.48
CA ASN A 430 32.28 -12.94 29.33
C ASN A 430 31.62 -12.36 28.08
N ILE A 431 30.31 -12.10 28.10
CA ILE A 431 29.61 -11.54 26.94
C ILE A 431 30.03 -10.09 26.73
N THR A 432 30.55 -9.80 25.55
CA THR A 432 30.94 -8.46 25.13
C THR A 432 30.20 -8.05 23.86
N GLU A 433 30.00 -6.75 23.65
CA GLU A 433 29.32 -6.24 22.45
C GLU A 433 30.03 -6.65 21.14
N CYS A 434 31.35 -6.88 21.17
CA CYS A 434 32.10 -7.31 19.99
C CYS A 434 31.76 -8.74 19.52
N MET A 435 31.18 -9.59 20.38
CA MET A 435 30.70 -10.92 20.01
C MET A 435 29.52 -10.88 19.04
N PHE A 436 28.84 -9.75 18.94
CA PHE A 436 27.69 -9.54 18.05
C PHE A 436 28.05 -8.70 16.82
N ASN A 437 29.35 -8.46 16.57
CA ASN A 437 29.80 -7.68 15.42
C ASN A 437 29.92 -8.56 14.18
N VAL A 438 29.31 -8.12 13.07
CA VAL A 438 29.09 -8.92 11.84
C VAL A 438 30.39 -9.19 11.05
N ASP A 439 31.49 -8.50 11.40
CA ASP A 439 32.82 -8.71 10.82
C ASP A 439 33.57 -9.92 11.42
N ALA A 440 33.05 -10.53 12.50
CA ALA A 440 33.49 -11.83 12.99
C ALA A 440 32.82 -12.94 12.17
N VAL A 441 33.52 -14.04 11.92
CA VAL A 441 33.13 -15.17 11.03
C VAL A 441 31.85 -15.94 11.48
N GLU A 442 31.10 -15.42 12.45
CA GLU A 442 29.92 -16.06 13.07
C GLU A 442 28.59 -15.43 12.63
N VAL A 443 27.55 -16.26 12.53
CA VAL A 443 26.19 -15.85 12.15
C VAL A 443 25.51 -15.15 13.31
N VAL A 444 25.40 -13.82 13.24
CA VAL A 444 24.59 -13.01 14.17
C VAL A 444 23.14 -12.96 13.67
N ASP A 445 22.21 -13.29 14.57
CA ASP A 445 20.78 -13.16 14.33
C ASP A 445 20.24 -11.89 14.99
N GLU A 446 19.51 -11.08 14.22
CA GLU A 446 19.05 -9.76 14.65
C GLU A 446 17.52 -9.65 14.53
N VAL A 447 16.87 -9.24 15.61
CA VAL A 447 15.41 -9.17 15.70
C VAL A 447 14.97 -7.80 16.18
N THR A 448 14.15 -7.12 15.38
CA THR A 448 13.64 -5.81 15.75
C THR A 448 12.20 -5.85 16.26
N LEU A 449 12.05 -5.44 17.52
CA LEU A 449 10.77 -5.38 18.22
C LEU A 449 10.20 -3.96 18.16
N THR A 450 8.90 -3.87 17.87
CA THR A 450 8.17 -2.59 17.93
C THR A 450 7.71 -2.34 19.36
N VAL A 451 7.73 -1.08 19.80
CA VAL A 451 7.16 -0.66 21.10
C VAL A 451 5.82 0.03 20.88
N VAL A 452 4.81 -0.41 21.65
CA VAL A 452 3.48 0.21 21.71
C VAL A 452 3.18 0.61 23.16
N TYR A 453 2.60 1.81 23.30
CA TYR A 453 2.11 2.33 24.56
C TYR A 453 0.59 2.22 24.54
N ASP A 454 0.03 1.54 25.54
CA ASP A 454 -1.42 1.33 25.69
C ASP A 454 -2.06 2.40 26.57
#